data_AF-A0A5C4P3T1-F1
#
_entry.id   AF-A0A5C4P3T1-F1
#
_cell.length_a   1.000
_cell.length_b   1.000
_cell.length_c   1.000
_cell.angle_alpha   90.00
_cell.angle_beta   90.00
_cell.angle_gamma   90.00
#
_symmetry.space_group_name_H-M   'P 1'
#
loop_
_entity.id
_entity.type
_entity.pdbx_description
1 polymer ?
#
loop_
_entity_poly.entity_id
_entity_poly.type
_entity_poly.pdbx_seq_one_letter_code
_entity_poly.pdbx_strand_id
1 'polypeptide(L)'
;ALTLDLNQGQLNNQGGLINAPLLMLKNLKAVNNDGGEISSAQAFTLAAQSLNNDNGKLLSNQALTLRVDNALTNLKGLIAAAALDVEAANLNNNGGTLTSRANLDLALSGQLNNQGNGLISATDALTVNTSGLNNQQGSLLGSAIAIDFGAATGDLNNSAGLITTAGVLSLKHLRDLNNQHGEISSSQSLDLNARDLDNSAGQLISNGVLTLGARDVTNQGGLLSGFKGLGLTAASLDNRNSGTLSSRDEDVSATLSGALLNGNAGALVGKKQLTVSAASLDNGGGILSSGGDQTLTVSGGLLNNAQGGLIDSGNALVINAMTLGNAGGT
;
A
#
# COMPACT_ATOMS: atom_id res chain seq x y z
N ALA A 1 16.56 -31.79 -21.82
CA ALA A 1 16.38 -31.53 -20.38
C ALA A 1 17.74 -31.60 -19.70
N LEU A 2 17.96 -30.83 -18.64
CA LEU A 2 19.12 -30.97 -17.74
C LEU A 2 18.60 -31.42 -16.38
N THR A 3 19.24 -32.44 -15.81
CA THR A 3 19.00 -32.88 -14.42
C THR A 3 20.26 -32.63 -13.62
N LEU A 4 20.12 -31.92 -12.52
CA LEU A 4 21.20 -31.71 -11.56
C LEU A 4 20.72 -32.17 -10.19
N ASP A 5 21.44 -33.09 -9.57
CA ASP A 5 21.22 -33.51 -8.20
C ASP A 5 22.51 -33.25 -7.42
N LEU A 6 22.46 -32.33 -6.45
CA LEU A 6 23.65 -31.96 -5.67
C LEU A 6 23.71 -32.60 -4.28
N ASN A 7 22.81 -33.53 -3.95
CA ASN A 7 22.83 -34.26 -2.67
C ASN A 7 22.98 -33.34 -1.44
N GLN A 8 22.17 -32.27 -1.36
CA GLN A 8 22.24 -31.19 -0.35
C GLN A 8 23.51 -30.33 -0.44
N GLY A 9 24.09 -30.23 -1.64
CA GLY A 9 25.24 -29.38 -1.97
C GLY A 9 24.86 -27.97 -2.44
N GLN A 10 25.87 -27.15 -2.71
CA GLN A 10 25.70 -25.79 -3.22
C GLN A 10 25.82 -25.75 -4.74
N LEU A 11 24.86 -25.10 -5.40
CA LEU A 11 24.98 -24.70 -6.80
C LEU A 11 25.62 -23.32 -6.87
N ASN A 12 26.81 -23.22 -7.45
CA ASN A 12 27.46 -21.94 -7.76
C ASN A 12 27.40 -21.67 -9.27
N ASN A 13 26.64 -20.66 -9.66
CA ASN A 13 26.49 -20.16 -11.02
C ASN A 13 26.87 -18.66 -11.11
N GLN A 14 27.78 -18.19 -10.27
CA GLN A 14 28.21 -16.79 -10.32
C GLN A 14 28.81 -16.42 -11.67
N GLY A 15 28.26 -15.38 -12.32
CA GLY A 15 28.62 -14.97 -13.68
C GLY A 15 28.42 -16.07 -14.74
N GLY A 16 27.77 -17.18 -14.40
CA GLY A 16 27.60 -18.35 -15.24
C GLY A 16 26.26 -18.38 -15.98
N LEU A 17 26.10 -19.39 -16.84
CA LEU A 17 24.86 -19.64 -17.58
C LEU A 17 24.46 -21.11 -17.42
N ILE A 18 23.26 -21.33 -16.90
CA ILE A 18 22.57 -22.61 -16.90
C ILE A 18 21.28 -22.43 -17.70
N ASN A 19 21.27 -22.93 -18.93
CA ASN A 19 20.10 -22.89 -19.79
C ASN A 19 19.77 -24.31 -20.29
N ALA A 20 18.51 -24.71 -20.15
CA ALA A 20 18.03 -25.94 -20.76
C ALA A 20 16.51 -25.85 -21.05
N PRO A 21 16.00 -26.58 -22.07
CA PRO A 21 14.56 -26.61 -22.36
C PRO A 21 13.70 -27.01 -21.16
N LEU A 22 14.22 -27.88 -20.30
CA LEU A 22 13.63 -28.31 -19.05
C LEU A 22 14.76 -28.44 -18.02
N LEU A 23 14.62 -27.77 -16.87
CA LEU A 23 15.52 -27.87 -15.73
C LEU A 23 14.89 -28.74 -14.65
N MET A 24 15.65 -29.70 -14.13
CA MET A 24 15.30 -30.46 -12.94
C MET A 24 16.44 -30.31 -11.93
N LEU A 25 16.26 -29.41 -10.97
CA LEU A 25 17.23 -29.12 -9.93
C LEU A 25 16.79 -29.81 -8.63
N LYS A 26 17.63 -30.70 -8.09
CA LYS A 26 17.28 -31.57 -6.96
C LYS A 26 18.30 -31.46 -5.84
N ASN A 27 17.79 -31.57 -4.61
CA ASN A 27 18.58 -31.62 -3.39
C ASN A 27 19.63 -30.50 -3.32
N LEU A 28 19.19 -29.26 -3.51
CA LEU A 28 20.06 -28.09 -3.37
C LEU A 28 19.99 -27.60 -1.94
N LYS A 29 21.14 -27.39 -1.30
CA LYS A 29 21.21 -26.67 -0.03
C LYS A 29 21.18 -25.17 -0.25
N ALA A 30 22.03 -24.67 -1.14
CA ALA A 30 22.11 -23.24 -1.45
C ALA A 30 22.34 -23.03 -2.94
N VAL A 31 21.79 -21.94 -3.47
CA VAL A 31 22.03 -21.50 -4.85
C VAL A 31 22.62 -20.10 -4.83
N ASN A 32 23.77 -19.95 -5.48
CA ASN A 32 24.39 -18.66 -5.74
C ASN A 32 24.38 -18.41 -7.26
N ASN A 33 23.49 -17.53 -7.69
CA ASN A 33 23.32 -17.07 -9.07
C ASN A 33 23.72 -15.60 -9.22
N ASP A 34 24.63 -15.10 -8.38
CA ASP A 34 25.02 -13.68 -8.41
C ASP A 34 25.69 -13.31 -9.75
N GLY A 35 25.10 -12.35 -10.46
CA GLY A 35 25.50 -11.97 -11.82
C GLY A 35 25.34 -13.08 -12.88
N GLY A 36 24.75 -14.23 -12.53
CA GLY A 36 24.56 -15.37 -13.42
C GLY A 36 23.17 -15.42 -14.06
N GLU A 37 22.95 -16.41 -14.91
CA GLU A 37 21.63 -16.73 -15.47
C GLU A 37 21.28 -18.21 -15.29
N ILE A 38 20.10 -18.48 -14.74
CA ILE A 38 19.44 -19.79 -14.74
C ILE A 38 18.12 -19.63 -15.51
N SER A 39 17.97 -20.34 -16.63
CA SER A 39 16.80 -20.17 -17.49
C SER A 39 16.26 -21.46 -18.11
N SER A 40 14.93 -21.54 -18.24
CA SER A 40 14.25 -22.68 -18.88
C SER A 40 13.06 -22.30 -19.76
N ALA A 41 12.86 -23.06 -20.85
CA ALA A 41 11.70 -22.91 -21.72
C ALA A 41 10.43 -23.57 -21.15
N GLN A 42 10.59 -24.49 -20.20
CA GLN A 42 9.49 -25.16 -19.50
C GLN A 42 9.40 -24.71 -18.05
N ALA A 43 8.32 -25.11 -17.41
CA ALA A 43 8.15 -24.88 -15.98
C ALA A 43 9.23 -25.62 -15.20
N PHE A 44 9.72 -25.01 -14.12
CA PHE A 44 10.64 -25.68 -13.21
C PHE A 44 10.49 -25.17 -11.78
N THR A 45 10.90 -26.02 -10.85
CA THR A 45 10.99 -25.69 -9.43
C THR A 45 12.45 -25.50 -9.06
N LEU A 46 12.74 -24.46 -8.27
CA LEU A 46 14.00 -24.28 -7.58
C LEU A 46 13.70 -24.32 -6.08
N ALA A 47 14.09 -25.43 -5.45
CA ALA A 47 13.98 -25.64 -4.01
C ALA A 47 15.38 -25.62 -3.38
N ALA A 48 15.58 -24.79 -2.35
CA ALA A 48 16.84 -24.67 -1.62
C ALA A 48 16.63 -24.06 -0.23
N GLN A 49 17.63 -24.12 0.66
CA GLN A 49 17.56 -23.41 1.94
C GLN A 49 17.76 -21.90 1.77
N SER A 50 18.53 -21.48 0.77
CA SER A 50 18.78 -20.08 0.44
C SER A 50 19.05 -19.91 -1.05
N LEU A 51 18.59 -18.80 -1.62
CA LEU A 51 18.82 -18.43 -3.02
C LEU A 51 19.32 -16.99 -3.08
N ASN A 52 20.54 -16.82 -3.60
CA ASN A 52 21.07 -15.52 -4.01
C ASN A 52 20.92 -15.38 -5.53
N ASN A 53 20.11 -14.42 -5.98
CA ASN A 53 19.92 -14.02 -7.38
C ASN A 53 20.32 -12.55 -7.60
N ASP A 54 21.19 -12.00 -6.75
CA ASP A 54 21.64 -10.61 -6.83
C ASP A 54 22.34 -10.36 -8.18
N ASN A 55 22.02 -9.25 -8.85
CA ASN A 55 22.51 -8.94 -10.21
C ASN A 55 22.25 -10.03 -11.27
N GLY A 56 21.55 -11.11 -10.91
CA GLY A 56 21.39 -12.32 -11.70
C GLY A 56 20.04 -12.37 -12.40
N LYS A 57 19.82 -13.46 -13.13
CA LYS A 57 18.58 -13.74 -13.86
C LYS A 57 18.09 -15.14 -13.54
N LEU A 58 16.82 -15.25 -13.17
CA LEU A 58 16.11 -16.50 -13.02
C LEU A 58 14.84 -16.46 -13.87
N LEU A 59 14.83 -17.21 -14.97
CA LEU A 59 13.85 -17.03 -16.04
C LEU A 59 13.12 -18.34 -16.38
N SER A 60 11.78 -18.28 -16.48
CA SER A 60 10.97 -19.34 -17.09
C SER A 60 10.04 -18.79 -18.18
N ASN A 61 9.94 -19.52 -19.29
CA ASN A 61 8.89 -19.26 -20.28
C ASN A 61 7.51 -19.74 -19.82
N GLN A 62 7.44 -20.58 -18.79
CA GLN A 62 6.21 -21.09 -18.17
C GLN A 62 6.20 -20.76 -16.67
N ALA A 63 5.60 -21.60 -15.84
CA ALA A 63 5.55 -21.39 -14.39
C ALA A 63 6.93 -21.57 -13.74
N LEU A 64 7.27 -20.68 -12.81
CA LEU A 64 8.44 -20.79 -11.95
C LEU A 64 7.98 -20.93 -10.51
N THR A 65 8.40 -22.01 -9.87
CA THR A 65 8.10 -22.29 -8.45
C THR A 65 9.39 -22.16 -7.64
N LEU A 66 9.42 -21.23 -6.70
CA LEU A 66 10.53 -21.06 -5.76
C LEU A 66 10.10 -21.55 -4.38
N ARG A 67 10.90 -22.43 -3.79
CA ARG A 67 10.73 -22.94 -2.42
C ARG A 67 12.02 -22.72 -1.66
N VAL A 68 12.09 -21.64 -0.89
CA VAL A 68 13.34 -21.18 -0.27
C VAL A 68 13.18 -21.11 1.25
N ASP A 69 13.73 -22.07 1.99
CA ASP A 69 13.43 -22.18 3.44
C ASP A 69 13.77 -20.90 4.24
N ASN A 70 14.83 -20.18 3.85
CA ASN A 70 15.29 -18.98 4.53
C ASN A 70 15.20 -17.73 3.63
N ALA A 71 16.35 -17.20 3.20
CA ALA A 71 16.43 -15.94 2.48
C ALA A 71 16.48 -16.17 0.96
N LEU A 72 15.62 -15.43 0.27
CA LEU A 72 15.70 -15.17 -1.16
C LEU A 72 16.19 -13.73 -1.37
N THR A 73 17.38 -13.55 -1.93
CA THR A 73 17.89 -12.22 -2.33
C THR A 73 17.82 -12.09 -3.85
N ASN A 74 17.34 -10.93 -4.30
CA ASN A 74 17.22 -10.55 -5.70
C ASN A 74 17.67 -9.09 -5.88
N LEU A 75 18.75 -8.69 -5.21
CA LEU A 75 19.24 -7.31 -5.25
C LEU A 75 19.66 -6.94 -6.67
N LYS A 76 18.97 -5.99 -7.30
CA LYS A 76 19.21 -5.61 -8.71
C LYS A 76 19.14 -6.80 -9.69
N GLY A 77 18.55 -7.91 -9.26
CA GLY A 77 18.36 -9.12 -10.05
C GLY A 77 17.00 -9.12 -10.74
N LEU A 78 16.82 -10.11 -11.62
CA LEU A 78 15.58 -10.35 -12.34
C LEU A 78 15.07 -11.76 -12.07
N ILE A 79 13.83 -11.88 -11.60
CA ILE A 79 13.07 -13.12 -11.57
C ILE A 79 11.84 -12.92 -12.46
N ALA A 80 11.72 -13.70 -13.53
CA ALA A 80 10.63 -13.54 -14.49
C ALA A 80 10.06 -14.87 -14.97
N ALA A 81 8.73 -14.97 -15.01
CA ALA A 81 8.04 -16.20 -15.41
C ALA A 81 6.71 -15.91 -16.12
N ALA A 82 6.09 -16.95 -16.70
CA ALA A 82 4.70 -16.84 -17.14
C ALA A 82 3.74 -16.77 -15.94
N ALA A 83 4.03 -17.56 -14.90
CA ALA A 83 3.39 -17.52 -13.59
C ALA A 83 4.49 -17.70 -12.54
N LEU A 84 4.40 -16.98 -11.42
CA LEU A 84 5.42 -17.03 -10.38
C LEU A 84 4.79 -17.36 -9.03
N ASP A 85 5.30 -18.40 -8.40
CA ASP A 85 4.90 -18.87 -7.08
C ASP A 85 6.16 -18.95 -6.20
N VAL A 86 6.22 -18.13 -5.16
CA VAL A 86 7.38 -18.02 -4.26
C VAL A 86 6.94 -18.30 -2.84
N GLU A 87 7.59 -19.28 -2.22
CA GLU A 87 7.56 -19.50 -0.78
C GLU A 87 8.96 -19.22 -0.22
N ALA A 88 9.06 -18.31 0.75
CA ALA A 88 10.32 -18.06 1.44
C ALA A 88 10.13 -17.58 2.88
N ALA A 89 11.18 -17.59 3.71
CA ALA A 89 11.11 -16.86 4.98
C ALA A 89 11.20 -15.35 4.74
N ASN A 90 12.21 -14.88 4.00
CA ASN A 90 12.36 -13.46 3.71
C ASN A 90 12.69 -13.27 2.23
N LEU A 91 12.16 -12.19 1.65
CA LEU A 91 12.47 -11.78 0.28
C LEU A 91 13.06 -10.37 0.28
N ASN A 92 14.26 -10.24 -0.26
CA ASN A 92 14.90 -8.95 -0.50
C ASN A 92 14.99 -8.68 -2.01
N ASN A 93 14.09 -7.84 -2.51
CA ASN A 93 14.00 -7.36 -3.88
C ASN A 93 14.45 -5.89 -4.02
N ASN A 94 15.34 -5.40 -3.14
CA ASN A 94 15.81 -4.02 -3.21
C ASN A 94 16.52 -3.74 -4.55
N GLY A 95 15.97 -2.81 -5.32
CA GLY A 95 16.38 -2.48 -6.70
C GLY A 95 16.22 -3.61 -7.71
N GLY A 96 15.62 -4.74 -7.31
CA GLY A 96 15.39 -5.92 -8.16
C GLY A 96 14.04 -5.87 -8.87
N THR A 97 13.80 -6.87 -9.71
CA THR A 97 12.51 -7.07 -10.41
C THR A 97 12.01 -8.49 -10.26
N LEU A 98 10.78 -8.64 -9.78
CA LEU A 98 9.96 -9.84 -9.91
C LEU A 98 8.81 -9.53 -10.87
N THR A 99 8.66 -10.30 -11.95
CA THR A 99 7.59 -10.09 -12.93
C THR A 99 6.92 -11.39 -13.36
N SER A 100 5.59 -11.35 -13.44
CA SER A 100 4.75 -12.46 -13.91
C SER A 100 3.82 -12.01 -15.04
N ARG A 101 3.70 -12.85 -16.08
CA ARG A 101 2.72 -12.66 -17.18
C ARG A 101 1.32 -13.20 -16.84
N ALA A 102 1.13 -13.70 -15.62
CA ALA A 102 -0.13 -14.16 -15.05
C ALA A 102 -0.14 -13.74 -13.57
N ASN A 103 -0.59 -14.63 -12.67
CA ASN A 103 -0.53 -14.40 -11.22
C ASN A 103 0.92 -14.41 -10.69
N LEU A 104 1.13 -13.65 -9.63
CA LEU A 104 2.35 -13.64 -8.83
C LEU A 104 1.96 -13.85 -7.36
N ASP A 105 2.32 -14.99 -6.81
CA ASP A 105 2.04 -15.35 -5.41
C ASP A 105 3.33 -15.33 -4.59
N LEU A 106 3.36 -14.50 -3.54
CA LEU A 106 4.42 -14.44 -2.54
C LEU A 106 3.86 -14.94 -1.20
N ALA A 107 4.35 -16.08 -0.73
CA ALA A 107 4.08 -16.63 0.59
C ALA A 107 5.34 -16.50 1.47
N LEU A 108 5.37 -15.47 2.31
CA LEU A 108 6.50 -15.14 3.16
C LEU A 108 6.14 -15.32 4.62
N SER A 109 6.94 -16.08 5.38
CA SER A 109 6.76 -16.20 6.83
C SER A 109 7.38 -15.05 7.62
N GLY A 110 8.29 -14.31 6.98
CA GLY A 110 9.02 -13.15 7.49
C GLY A 110 8.70 -11.90 6.68
N GLN A 111 9.72 -11.11 6.32
CA GLN A 111 9.55 -9.76 5.76
C GLN A 111 9.72 -9.73 4.24
N LEU A 112 9.05 -8.76 3.61
CA LEU A 112 9.26 -8.37 2.21
C LEU A 112 9.94 -7.00 2.13
N ASN A 113 11.15 -6.95 1.59
CA ASN A 113 11.83 -5.71 1.22
C ASN A 113 11.78 -5.52 -0.30
N ASN A 114 11.09 -4.48 -0.76
CA ASN A 114 10.99 -4.06 -2.16
C ASN A 114 11.45 -2.60 -2.33
N GLN A 115 12.55 -2.22 -1.71
CA GLN A 115 13.02 -0.83 -1.71
C GLN A 115 13.82 -0.45 -2.97
N GLY A 116 14.23 0.81 -3.07
CA GLY A 116 15.33 1.25 -3.95
C GLY A 116 15.05 1.08 -5.45
N ASN A 117 13.82 1.41 -5.87
CA ASN A 117 13.26 1.13 -7.20
C ASN A 117 13.01 -0.37 -7.46
N GLY A 118 12.81 -1.16 -6.39
CA GLY A 118 12.35 -2.53 -6.50
C GLY A 118 10.98 -2.61 -7.16
N LEU A 119 10.81 -3.55 -8.08
CA LEU A 119 9.56 -3.79 -8.81
C LEU A 119 9.04 -5.21 -8.54
N ILE A 120 7.79 -5.31 -8.13
CA ILE A 120 7.03 -6.56 -8.10
C ILE A 120 5.76 -6.33 -8.94
N SER A 121 5.63 -7.07 -10.04
CA SER A 121 4.56 -6.84 -11.01
C SER A 121 3.92 -8.14 -11.49
N ALA A 122 2.59 -8.19 -11.44
CA ALA A 122 1.78 -9.24 -12.04
C ALA A 122 0.94 -8.65 -13.18
N THR A 123 0.77 -9.41 -14.26
CA THR A 123 -0.22 -9.05 -15.29
C THR A 123 -1.63 -9.27 -14.76
N ASP A 124 -1.82 -10.34 -14.00
CA ASP A 124 -3.08 -10.66 -13.33
C ASP A 124 -3.01 -10.29 -11.83
N ALA A 125 -3.34 -11.21 -10.93
CA ALA A 125 -3.36 -10.95 -9.50
C ALA A 125 -1.95 -11.01 -8.89
N LEU A 126 -1.65 -10.04 -8.02
CA LEU A 126 -0.51 -10.09 -7.10
C LEU A 126 -1.00 -10.41 -5.69
N THR A 127 -0.61 -11.56 -5.16
CA THR A 127 -0.90 -11.97 -3.79
C THR A 127 0.37 -11.92 -2.95
N VAL A 128 0.32 -11.25 -1.80
CA VAL A 128 1.44 -11.14 -0.87
C VAL A 128 0.98 -11.51 0.54
N ASN A 129 1.53 -12.60 1.07
CA ASN A 129 1.44 -12.94 2.48
C ASN A 129 2.81 -12.67 3.10
N THR A 130 2.86 -11.86 4.16
CA THR A 130 4.11 -11.45 4.80
C THR A 130 3.85 -11.05 6.26
N SER A 131 4.88 -10.94 7.09
CA SER A 131 4.76 -10.32 8.43
C SER A 131 5.01 -8.81 8.43
N GLY A 132 5.45 -8.26 7.28
CA GLY A 132 5.69 -6.83 7.09
C GLY A 132 6.20 -6.55 5.68
N LEU A 133 5.92 -5.34 5.20
CA LEU A 133 6.22 -4.92 3.84
C LEU A 133 6.89 -3.55 3.85
N ASN A 134 8.11 -3.52 3.33
CA ASN A 134 8.82 -2.28 3.06
C ASN A 134 8.92 -2.08 1.55
N ASN A 135 8.06 -1.21 1.02
CA ASN A 135 7.98 -0.77 -0.37
C ASN A 135 8.51 0.66 -0.56
N GLN A 136 9.42 1.12 0.30
CA GLN A 136 9.95 2.49 0.20
C GLN A 136 10.69 2.70 -1.12
N GLN A 137 10.27 3.69 -1.93
CA GLN A 137 10.75 3.90 -3.31
C GLN A 137 10.56 2.68 -4.24
N GLY A 138 9.70 1.74 -3.85
CA GLY A 138 9.38 0.54 -4.62
C GLY A 138 8.08 0.67 -5.40
N SER A 139 7.74 -0.36 -6.17
CA SER A 139 6.49 -0.47 -6.90
C SER A 139 5.88 -1.88 -6.82
N LEU A 140 4.62 -1.95 -6.40
CA LEU A 140 3.76 -3.13 -6.50
C LEU A 140 2.65 -2.86 -7.52
N LEU A 141 2.62 -3.65 -8.58
CA LEU A 141 1.67 -3.52 -9.69
C LEU A 141 0.92 -4.83 -9.91
N GLY A 142 -0.38 -4.74 -10.19
CA GLY A 142 -1.21 -5.89 -10.53
C GLY A 142 -2.59 -5.47 -11.07
N SER A 143 -3.27 -6.36 -11.78
CA SER A 143 -4.68 -6.13 -12.14
C SER A 143 -5.62 -6.25 -10.93
N ALA A 144 -5.18 -6.98 -9.90
CA ALA A 144 -5.68 -6.92 -8.53
C ALA A 144 -4.50 -7.15 -7.57
N ILE A 145 -4.56 -6.58 -6.38
CA ILE A 145 -3.54 -6.76 -5.34
C ILE A 145 -4.21 -7.19 -4.05
N ALA A 146 -3.72 -8.27 -3.45
CA ALA A 146 -4.11 -8.72 -2.11
C ALA A 146 -2.86 -8.84 -1.24
N ILE A 147 -2.82 -8.10 -0.13
CA ILE A 147 -1.75 -8.15 0.86
C ILE A 147 -2.36 -8.56 2.20
N ASP A 148 -1.83 -9.62 2.78
CA ASP A 148 -2.21 -10.12 4.10
C ASP A 148 -0.98 -10.17 5.02
N PHE A 149 -1.07 -9.50 6.16
CA PHE A 149 0.00 -9.44 7.16
C PHE A 149 -0.05 -10.59 8.20
N GLY A 150 -0.99 -11.52 8.05
CA GLY A 150 -1.17 -12.66 8.94
C GLY A 150 -1.72 -12.31 10.32
N ALA A 151 -1.91 -13.33 11.17
CA ALA A 151 -2.58 -13.19 12.47
C ALA A 151 -1.87 -12.26 13.47
N ALA A 152 -0.56 -12.06 13.34
CA ALA A 152 0.21 -11.17 14.21
C ALA A 152 0.01 -9.69 13.88
N THR A 153 -0.69 -9.37 12.78
CA THR A 153 -0.70 -8.07 12.11
C THR A 153 0.70 -7.62 11.68
N GLY A 154 0.79 -6.65 10.77
CA GLY A 154 2.07 -6.18 10.25
C GLY A 154 2.03 -4.75 9.75
N ASP A 155 3.21 -4.18 9.54
CA ASP A 155 3.35 -2.80 9.11
C ASP A 155 3.61 -2.73 7.60
N LEU A 156 3.08 -1.67 6.99
CA LEU A 156 3.32 -1.30 5.60
C LEU A 156 4.05 0.04 5.55
N ASN A 157 5.30 0.02 5.08
CA ASN A 157 6.04 1.22 4.70
C ASN A 157 6.01 1.37 3.17
N ASN A 158 5.16 2.26 2.67
CA ASN A 158 5.07 2.68 1.28
C ASN A 158 5.64 4.10 1.07
N SER A 159 6.55 4.57 1.93
CA SER A 159 7.08 5.93 1.80
C SER A 159 7.81 6.16 0.47
N ALA A 160 7.43 7.21 -0.27
CA ALA A 160 7.87 7.46 -1.65
C ALA A 160 7.70 6.26 -2.62
N GLY A 161 6.86 5.29 -2.25
CA GLY A 161 6.59 4.07 -3.02
C GLY A 161 5.26 4.16 -3.77
N LEU A 162 5.02 3.16 -4.62
CA LEU A 162 3.80 3.02 -5.40
C LEU A 162 3.17 1.65 -5.15
N ILE A 163 1.88 1.64 -4.82
CA ILE A 163 1.03 0.45 -4.86
C ILE A 163 -0.20 0.84 -5.68
N THR A 164 -0.35 0.28 -6.88
CA THR A 164 -1.48 0.63 -7.74
C THR A 164 -2.06 -0.57 -8.46
N THR A 165 -3.38 -0.57 -8.61
CA THR A 165 -4.10 -1.62 -9.31
C THR A 165 -5.32 -1.13 -10.08
N ALA A 166 -5.54 -1.72 -11.25
CA ALA A 166 -6.74 -1.53 -12.06
C ALA A 166 -7.99 -2.24 -11.49
N GLY A 167 -7.82 -3.06 -10.46
CA GLY A 167 -8.89 -3.82 -9.83
C GLY A 167 -8.98 -3.56 -8.33
N VAL A 168 -9.30 -4.61 -7.58
CA VAL A 168 -9.40 -4.56 -6.11
C VAL A 168 -8.01 -4.46 -5.51
N LEU A 169 -7.85 -3.55 -4.54
CA LEU A 169 -6.75 -3.57 -3.59
C LEU A 169 -7.28 -4.01 -2.22
N SER A 170 -6.77 -5.12 -1.69
CA SER A 170 -7.10 -5.61 -0.36
C SER A 170 -5.88 -5.59 0.55
N LEU A 171 -6.02 -4.97 1.72
CA LEU A 171 -5.03 -4.93 2.80
C LEU A 171 -5.67 -5.56 4.04
N LYS A 172 -5.14 -6.70 4.51
CA LYS A 172 -5.66 -7.43 5.66
C LYS A 172 -4.63 -7.51 6.78
N HIS A 173 -5.12 -7.45 8.01
CA HIS A 173 -4.30 -7.49 9.23
C HIS A 173 -3.22 -6.39 9.27
N LEU A 174 -3.48 -5.25 8.65
CA LEU A 174 -2.59 -4.09 8.70
C LEU A 174 -2.63 -3.46 10.08
N ARG A 175 -1.46 -3.31 10.70
CA ARG A 175 -1.27 -2.61 11.96
C ARG A 175 -1.00 -1.14 11.70
N ASP A 176 0.11 -0.79 11.08
CA ASP A 176 0.47 0.61 10.83
C ASP A 176 0.78 0.83 9.35
N LEU A 177 0.34 1.97 8.81
CA LEU A 177 0.62 2.41 7.46
C LEU A 177 1.44 3.70 7.47
N ASN A 178 2.63 3.64 6.89
CA ASN A 178 3.38 4.82 6.45
C ASN A 178 3.30 4.93 4.92
N ASN A 179 2.56 5.92 4.44
CA ASN A 179 2.43 6.28 3.02
C ASN A 179 3.01 7.67 2.72
N GLN A 180 3.99 8.14 3.50
CA GLN A 180 4.55 9.48 3.32
C GLN A 180 5.17 9.65 1.92
N HIS A 181 4.79 10.67 1.16
CA HIS A 181 5.23 10.87 -0.23
C HIS A 181 4.90 9.71 -1.20
N GLY A 182 4.18 8.69 -0.75
CA GLY A 182 3.83 7.52 -1.55
C GLY A 182 2.47 7.66 -2.20
N GLU A 183 2.14 6.68 -3.05
CA GLU A 183 0.81 6.51 -3.61
C GLU A 183 0.30 5.10 -3.36
N ILE A 184 -0.93 5.02 -2.85
CA ILE A 184 -1.74 3.80 -2.81
C ILE A 184 -3.03 4.08 -3.58
N SER A 185 -3.24 3.41 -4.70
CA SER A 185 -4.39 3.67 -5.57
C SER A 185 -5.10 2.41 -6.07
N SER A 186 -6.43 2.47 -6.13
CA SER A 186 -7.27 1.40 -6.68
C SER A 186 -8.32 1.98 -7.62
N SER A 187 -8.55 1.28 -8.73
CA SER A 187 -9.66 1.60 -9.65
C SER A 187 -11.03 1.09 -9.17
N GLN A 188 -11.08 0.40 -8.03
CA GLN A 188 -12.30 -0.02 -7.34
C GLN A 188 -12.37 0.63 -5.95
N SER A 189 -13.39 0.27 -5.16
CA SER A 189 -13.46 0.70 -3.76
C SER A 189 -12.27 0.17 -2.97
N LEU A 190 -11.78 0.99 -2.03
CA LEU A 190 -10.68 0.65 -1.14
C LEU A 190 -11.18 0.74 0.31
N ASP A 191 -11.16 -0.40 1.00
CA ASP A 191 -11.37 -0.47 2.43
C ASP A 191 -10.03 -0.70 3.12
N LEU A 192 -9.64 0.23 3.99
CA LEU A 192 -8.37 0.18 4.71
C LEU A 192 -8.59 0.39 6.19
N ASN A 193 -8.14 -0.57 6.99
CA ASN A 193 -8.13 -0.47 8.44
C ASN A 193 -6.69 -0.55 8.94
N ALA A 194 -6.32 0.37 9.83
CA ALA A 194 -5.03 0.41 10.51
C ALA A 194 -5.22 0.89 11.95
N ARG A 195 -4.16 0.85 12.75
CA ARG A 195 -4.05 1.55 14.02
C ARG A 195 -3.58 2.98 13.73
N ASP A 196 -2.41 3.12 13.12
CA ASP A 196 -1.88 4.43 12.74
C ASP A 196 -1.78 4.53 11.20
N LEU A 197 -2.30 5.61 10.63
CA LEU A 197 -2.24 5.91 9.21
C LEU A 197 -1.55 7.25 9.00
N ASP A 198 -0.34 7.23 8.45
CA ASP A 198 0.39 8.42 8.04
C ASP A 198 0.42 8.53 6.51
N ASN A 199 -0.34 9.49 5.99
CA ASN A 199 -0.41 9.84 4.57
C ASN A 199 0.19 11.23 4.32
N SER A 200 1.15 11.68 5.14
CA SER A 200 1.73 13.02 5.00
C SER A 200 2.43 13.19 3.65
N ALA A 201 2.05 14.21 2.88
CA ALA A 201 2.48 14.41 1.50
C ALA A 201 2.27 13.20 0.56
N GLY A 202 1.45 12.23 0.99
CA GLY A 202 1.13 11.01 0.26
C GLY A 202 -0.24 11.10 -0.41
N GLN A 203 -0.57 10.04 -1.14
CA GLN A 203 -1.85 9.91 -1.85
C GLN A 203 -2.47 8.55 -1.55
N LEU A 204 -3.73 8.57 -1.14
CA LEU A 204 -4.56 7.40 -1.02
C LEU A 204 -5.86 7.61 -1.81
N ILE A 205 -5.98 6.87 -2.92
CA ILE A 205 -6.98 7.15 -3.96
C ILE A 205 -7.81 5.92 -4.26
N SER A 206 -9.13 6.08 -4.27
CA SER A 206 -10.08 5.08 -4.77
C SER A 206 -10.94 5.68 -5.87
N ASN A 207 -11.03 5.01 -7.02
CA ASN A 207 -12.03 5.36 -8.04
C ASN A 207 -13.46 4.92 -7.65
N GLY A 208 -13.58 4.09 -6.61
CA GLY A 208 -14.83 3.74 -5.96
C GLY A 208 -15.06 4.56 -4.69
N VAL A 209 -15.58 3.89 -3.66
CA VAL A 209 -15.67 4.45 -2.31
C VAL A 209 -14.35 4.20 -1.60
N LEU A 210 -13.83 5.23 -0.94
CA LEU A 210 -12.73 5.11 0.00
C LEU A 210 -13.28 4.99 1.43
N THR A 211 -13.10 3.83 2.06
CA THR A 211 -13.44 3.62 3.48
C THR A 211 -12.18 3.46 4.31
N LEU A 212 -12.02 4.31 5.32
CA LEU A 212 -10.88 4.33 6.22
C LEU A 212 -11.32 4.10 7.67
N GLY A 213 -10.66 3.14 8.33
CA GLY A 213 -10.72 2.93 9.76
C GLY A 213 -9.35 3.08 10.38
N ALA A 214 -9.18 3.97 11.36
CA ALA A 214 -7.92 4.12 12.07
C ALA A 214 -8.10 4.50 13.54
N ARG A 215 -7.05 4.46 14.33
CA ARG A 215 -7.00 5.19 15.60
C ARG A 215 -6.57 6.64 15.33
N ASP A 216 -5.40 6.82 14.74
CA ASP A 216 -4.89 8.15 14.36
C ASP A 216 -4.65 8.21 12.85
N VAL A 217 -5.08 9.32 12.24
CA VAL A 217 -4.80 9.64 10.84
C VAL A 217 -4.03 10.94 10.76
N THR A 218 -2.86 10.92 10.13
CA THR A 218 -2.11 12.11 9.73
C THR A 218 -2.15 12.23 8.22
N ASN A 219 -2.70 13.33 7.72
CA ASN A 219 -2.84 13.62 6.28
C ASN A 219 -2.25 14.99 5.93
N GLN A 220 -1.20 15.43 6.62
CA GLN A 220 -0.65 16.76 6.38
C GLN A 220 -0.02 16.88 5.00
N GLY A 221 -0.47 17.83 4.18
CA GLY A 221 -0.06 17.98 2.78
C GLY A 221 -0.42 16.78 1.89
N GLY A 222 -1.18 15.81 2.41
CA GLY A 222 -1.56 14.58 1.72
C GLY A 222 -2.96 14.66 1.11
N LEU A 223 -3.29 13.66 0.31
CA LEU A 223 -4.60 13.48 -0.30
C LEU A 223 -5.22 12.14 0.10
N LEU A 224 -6.40 12.19 0.68
CA LEU A 224 -7.32 11.06 0.80
C LEU A 224 -8.51 11.34 -0.14
N SER A 225 -8.71 10.51 -1.16
CA SER A 225 -9.74 10.78 -2.16
C SER A 225 -10.49 9.52 -2.58
N GLY A 226 -11.82 9.58 -2.50
CA GLY A 226 -12.71 8.55 -3.06
C GLY A 226 -13.64 9.17 -4.10
N PHE A 227 -13.59 8.70 -5.35
CA PHE A 227 -14.38 9.30 -6.42
C PHE A 227 -15.88 9.16 -6.18
N LYS A 228 -16.32 8.01 -5.66
CA LYS A 228 -17.73 7.71 -5.34
C LYS A 228 -18.06 7.83 -3.85
N GLY A 229 -17.19 8.51 -3.09
CA GLY A 229 -17.42 8.83 -1.69
C GLY A 229 -16.20 8.55 -0.84
N LEU A 230 -16.09 9.25 0.28
CA LEU A 230 -15.06 9.03 1.28
C LEU A 230 -15.72 8.91 2.65
N GLY A 231 -15.47 7.79 3.33
CA GLY A 231 -15.85 7.57 4.73
C GLY A 231 -14.61 7.36 5.59
N LEU A 232 -14.45 8.17 6.64
CA LEU A 232 -13.39 8.02 7.64
C LEU A 232 -14.02 7.80 9.02
N THR A 233 -13.60 6.73 9.70
CA THR A 233 -13.82 6.52 11.13
C THR A 233 -12.47 6.49 11.83
N ALA A 234 -12.24 7.42 12.77
CA ALA A 234 -10.99 7.45 13.53
C ALA A 234 -11.15 7.99 14.96
N ALA A 235 -10.11 7.89 15.78
CA ALA A 235 -10.06 8.63 17.04
C ALA A 235 -9.63 10.08 16.80
N SER A 236 -8.58 10.30 16.00
CA SER A 236 -8.11 11.64 15.65
C SER A 236 -7.76 11.76 14.17
N LEU A 237 -7.94 12.95 13.62
CA LEU A 237 -7.50 13.33 12.27
C LEU A 237 -6.73 14.63 12.34
N ASP A 238 -5.47 14.59 11.89
CA ASP A 238 -4.67 15.77 11.56
C ASP A 238 -4.59 15.94 10.04
N ASN A 239 -5.42 16.85 9.53
CA ASN A 239 -5.51 17.23 8.13
C ASN A 239 -4.94 18.64 7.88
N ARG A 240 -4.07 19.14 8.76
CA ARG A 240 -3.51 20.49 8.63
C ARG A 240 -2.55 20.61 7.45
N ASN A 241 -2.10 21.84 7.18
CA ASN A 241 -0.96 22.10 6.29
C ASN A 241 -1.20 21.58 4.87
N SER A 242 -2.30 22.03 4.26
CA SER A 242 -2.74 21.60 2.91
C SER A 242 -3.14 20.12 2.78
N GLY A 243 -3.43 19.45 3.90
CA GLY A 243 -4.06 18.13 3.86
C GLY A 243 -5.45 18.20 3.23
N THR A 244 -5.80 17.22 2.41
CA THR A 244 -7.09 17.18 1.71
C THR A 244 -7.79 15.84 1.88
N LEU A 245 -9.02 15.86 2.37
CA LEU A 245 -10.00 14.78 2.23
C LEU A 245 -11.03 15.24 1.20
N SER A 246 -11.24 14.45 0.14
CA SER A 246 -12.20 14.82 -0.90
C SER A 246 -13.00 13.65 -1.44
N SER A 247 -14.18 13.96 -1.97
CA SER A 247 -14.86 13.10 -2.94
C SER A 247 -15.09 13.84 -4.25
N ARG A 248 -14.87 13.16 -5.37
CA ARG A 248 -15.03 13.75 -6.71
C ARG A 248 -16.49 13.91 -7.08
N ASP A 249 -17.31 12.89 -6.84
CA ASP A 249 -18.66 12.77 -7.36
C ASP A 249 -19.73 12.70 -6.24
N GLU A 250 -19.35 12.34 -5.01
CA GLU A 250 -20.27 11.97 -3.93
C GLU A 250 -19.92 12.66 -2.60
N ASP A 251 -20.29 12.01 -1.48
CA ASP A 251 -20.22 12.55 -0.13
C ASP A 251 -18.84 12.35 0.52
N VAL A 252 -18.53 13.22 1.48
CA VAL A 252 -17.44 13.02 2.45
C VAL A 252 -18.04 12.90 3.85
N SER A 253 -17.68 11.85 4.58
CA SER A 253 -18.05 11.64 5.98
C SER A 253 -16.81 11.40 6.83
N ALA A 254 -16.67 12.15 7.92
CA ALA A 254 -15.62 11.96 8.93
C ALA A 254 -16.27 11.81 10.32
N THR A 255 -16.20 10.61 10.88
CA THR A 255 -16.67 10.29 12.23
C THR A 255 -15.47 10.07 13.14
N LEU A 256 -15.28 11.00 14.08
CA LEU A 256 -14.12 11.07 14.94
C LEU A 256 -14.55 11.03 16.40
N SER A 257 -13.95 10.15 17.21
CA SER A 257 -14.22 10.13 18.66
C SER A 257 -13.48 11.23 19.41
N GLY A 258 -12.46 11.82 18.79
CA GLY A 258 -11.58 12.86 19.33
C GLY A 258 -11.52 14.09 18.43
N ALA A 259 -10.33 14.64 18.25
CA ALA A 259 -10.12 15.91 17.56
C ALA A 259 -10.05 15.79 16.03
N LEU A 260 -10.66 16.76 15.34
CA LEU A 260 -10.34 17.12 13.96
C LEU A 260 -9.46 18.38 13.96
N LEU A 261 -8.24 18.26 13.46
CA LEU A 261 -7.35 19.39 13.18
C LEU A 261 -7.32 19.62 11.66
N ASN A 262 -7.97 20.67 11.18
CA ASN A 262 -8.12 21.01 9.77
C ASN A 262 -7.57 22.41 9.41
N GLY A 263 -6.74 23.00 10.27
CA GLY A 263 -6.19 24.34 10.03
C GLY A 263 -5.09 24.42 8.96
N ASN A 264 -4.56 25.62 8.72
CA ASN A 264 -3.46 25.89 7.78
C ASN A 264 -3.70 25.31 6.37
N ALA A 265 -4.78 25.75 5.70
CA ALA A 265 -5.21 25.27 4.39
C ALA A 265 -5.59 23.79 4.33
N GLY A 266 -5.81 23.13 5.47
CA GLY A 266 -6.47 21.82 5.51
C GLY A 266 -7.88 21.90 4.90
N ALA A 267 -8.28 20.87 4.15
CA ALA A 267 -9.54 20.84 3.42
C ALA A 267 -10.29 19.52 3.57
N LEU A 268 -11.57 19.57 3.96
CA LEU A 268 -12.54 18.49 3.77
C LEU A 268 -13.58 18.98 2.77
N VAL A 269 -13.70 18.31 1.62
CA VAL A 269 -14.54 18.76 0.50
C VAL A 269 -15.39 17.63 -0.05
N GLY A 270 -16.71 17.70 0.18
CA GLY A 270 -17.69 16.82 -0.44
C GLY A 270 -18.25 17.42 -1.73
N LYS A 271 -18.33 16.66 -2.82
CA LYS A 271 -18.99 17.16 -4.03
C LYS A 271 -20.50 17.31 -3.81
N LYS A 272 -21.08 16.37 -3.08
CA LYS A 272 -22.45 16.43 -2.57
C LYS A 272 -22.39 16.86 -1.11
N GLN A 273 -22.58 15.93 -0.17
CA GLN A 273 -22.67 16.26 1.24
C GLN A 273 -21.30 16.22 1.94
N LEU A 274 -21.17 17.03 3.00
CA LEU A 274 -20.09 16.90 3.97
C LEU A 274 -20.70 16.66 5.36
N THR A 275 -20.39 15.53 5.97
CA THR A 275 -20.75 15.22 7.36
C THR A 275 -19.50 15.07 8.21
N VAL A 276 -19.42 15.83 9.29
CA VAL A 276 -18.34 15.73 10.28
C VAL A 276 -18.94 15.55 11.66
N SER A 277 -18.48 14.53 12.38
CA SER A 277 -18.72 14.34 13.80
C SER A 277 -17.38 14.26 14.52
N ALA A 278 -17.15 15.09 15.54
CA ALA A 278 -15.90 15.10 16.32
C ALA A 278 -16.16 15.52 17.78
N ALA A 279 -15.21 15.26 18.68
CA ALA A 279 -15.25 15.81 20.04
C ALA A 279 -14.85 17.29 20.05
N SER A 280 -13.88 17.68 19.20
CA SER A 280 -13.46 19.06 18.96
C SER A 280 -13.07 19.25 17.51
N LEU A 281 -13.26 20.45 16.97
CA LEU A 281 -12.97 20.76 15.57
C LEU A 281 -12.22 22.08 15.49
N ASP A 282 -10.99 22.05 14.96
CA ASP A 282 -10.20 23.24 14.66
C ASP A 282 -10.06 23.40 13.14
N ASN A 283 -10.75 24.39 12.59
CA ASN A 283 -10.74 24.78 11.19
C ASN A 283 -10.01 26.12 10.97
N GLY A 284 -9.08 26.50 11.85
CA GLY A 284 -8.38 27.77 11.74
C GLY A 284 -7.57 27.92 10.45
N GLY A 285 -8.00 28.79 9.54
CA GLY A 285 -7.42 28.90 8.19
C GLY A 285 -7.63 27.66 7.31
N GLY A 286 -8.56 26.78 7.69
CA GLY A 286 -8.96 25.58 6.97
C GLY A 286 -10.23 25.76 6.15
N ILE A 287 -10.61 24.70 5.43
CA ILE A 287 -11.79 24.65 4.56
C ILE A 287 -12.64 23.43 4.91
N LEU A 288 -13.90 23.67 5.22
CA LEU A 288 -14.95 22.66 5.25
C LEU A 288 -15.99 23.05 4.20
N SER A 289 -16.07 22.33 3.10
CA SER A 289 -16.98 22.68 2.00
C SER A 289 -17.78 21.50 1.48
N SER A 290 -19.01 21.79 1.04
CA SER A 290 -19.89 20.84 0.37
C SER A 290 -20.65 21.49 -0.77
N GLY A 291 -20.87 20.76 -1.86
CA GLY A 291 -21.76 21.21 -2.94
C GLY A 291 -23.25 21.05 -2.62
N GLY A 292 -23.59 20.29 -1.59
CA GLY A 292 -24.94 20.06 -1.07
C GLY A 292 -25.01 20.37 0.43
N ASP A 293 -25.62 19.46 1.20
CA ASP A 293 -25.81 19.66 2.64
C ASP A 293 -24.50 19.49 3.42
N GLN A 294 -24.34 20.33 4.45
CA GLN A 294 -23.22 20.29 5.37
C GLN A 294 -23.72 20.09 6.79
N THR A 295 -23.27 19.03 7.46
CA THR A 295 -23.58 18.79 8.87
C THR A 295 -22.28 18.69 9.67
N LEU A 296 -22.12 19.59 10.65
CA LEU A 296 -21.00 19.61 11.58
C LEU A 296 -21.52 19.36 12.99
N THR A 297 -21.15 18.23 13.59
CA THR A 297 -21.52 17.86 14.96
C THR A 297 -20.28 17.81 15.84
N VAL A 298 -20.24 18.66 16.86
CA VAL A 298 -19.16 18.74 17.84
C VAL A 298 -19.73 18.45 19.23
N SER A 299 -19.51 17.24 19.72
CA SER A 299 -20.21 16.69 20.90
C SER A 299 -19.63 17.14 22.24
N GLY A 300 -18.34 17.49 22.29
CA GLY A 300 -17.60 17.65 23.56
C GLY A 300 -16.86 18.98 23.73
N GLY A 301 -16.85 19.85 22.72
CA GLY A 301 -15.95 21.01 22.76
C GLY A 301 -16.25 22.13 21.77
N LEU A 302 -15.18 22.82 21.41
CA LEU A 302 -15.18 23.99 20.55
C LEU A 302 -15.16 23.57 19.08
N LEU A 303 -16.05 24.17 18.28
CA LEU A 303 -15.86 24.36 16.85
C LEU A 303 -15.14 25.69 16.65
N ASN A 304 -13.84 25.65 16.35
CA ASN A 304 -13.04 26.82 16.08
C ASN A 304 -12.91 27.03 14.57
N ASN A 305 -13.66 27.99 14.03
CA ASN A 305 -13.52 28.48 12.66
C ASN A 305 -12.83 29.86 12.62
N ALA A 306 -12.21 30.29 13.72
CA ALA A 306 -11.54 31.59 13.77
C ALA A 306 -10.30 31.65 12.86
N GLN A 307 -9.70 32.84 12.73
CA GLN A 307 -8.43 33.02 12.00
C GLN A 307 -8.52 32.64 10.51
N GLY A 308 -9.61 33.01 9.83
CA GLY A 308 -9.75 32.81 8.39
C GLY A 308 -10.20 31.41 7.97
N GLY A 309 -10.77 30.62 8.89
CA GLY A 309 -11.43 29.37 8.52
C GLY A 309 -12.65 29.61 7.63
N LEU A 310 -12.93 28.68 6.71
CA LEU A 310 -14.08 28.69 5.81
C LEU A 310 -15.00 27.50 6.09
N ILE A 311 -16.28 27.78 6.30
CA ILE A 311 -17.36 26.78 6.30
C ILE A 311 -18.35 27.16 5.20
N ASP A 312 -18.43 26.36 4.15
CA ASP A 312 -19.21 26.65 2.95
C ASP A 312 -20.14 25.49 2.56
N SER A 313 -21.45 25.76 2.53
CA SER A 313 -22.45 24.77 2.15
C SER A 313 -23.21 25.24 0.91
N GLY A 314 -23.32 24.37 -0.09
CA GLY A 314 -24.12 24.61 -1.28
C GLY A 314 -25.63 24.50 -1.04
N ASN A 315 -26.06 23.95 0.10
CA ASN A 315 -27.47 23.87 0.49
C ASN A 315 -27.67 24.09 2.01
N ALA A 316 -28.13 23.09 2.77
CA ALA A 316 -28.40 23.26 4.18
C ALA A 316 -27.12 23.13 5.01
N LEU A 317 -26.81 24.15 5.80
CA LEU A 317 -25.77 24.09 6.82
C LEU A 317 -26.39 23.84 8.20
N VAL A 318 -26.01 22.72 8.82
CA VAL A 318 -26.38 22.36 10.19
C VAL A 318 -25.13 22.30 11.05
N ILE A 319 -25.07 23.13 12.09
CA ILE A 319 -23.99 23.14 13.08
C ILE A 319 -24.56 22.82 14.45
N ASN A 320 -24.16 21.67 15.01
CA ASN A 320 -24.50 21.23 16.35
C ASN A 320 -23.23 21.28 17.21
N ALA A 321 -22.99 22.39 17.92
CA ALA A 321 -21.82 22.57 18.78
C ALA A 321 -22.19 23.31 20.07
N MET A 322 -21.48 23.02 21.17
CA MET A 322 -21.64 23.79 22.42
C MET A 322 -21.08 25.20 22.32
N THR A 323 -20.00 25.36 21.55
CA THR A 323 -19.35 26.67 21.34
C THR A 323 -18.85 26.74 19.90
N LEU A 324 -19.17 27.85 19.24
CA LEU A 324 -18.68 28.20 17.92
C LEU A 324 -17.83 29.47 18.02
N GLY A 325 -16.53 29.34 17.75
CA GLY A 325 -15.63 30.47 17.57
C GLY A 325 -15.50 30.80 16.08
N ASN A 326 -16.11 31.89 15.61
CA ASN A 326 -16.06 32.30 14.19
C ASN A 326 -15.38 33.66 13.97
N ALA A 327 -14.55 34.10 14.92
CA ALA A 327 -13.92 35.42 14.82
C ALA A 327 -12.92 35.46 13.64
N GLY A 328 -13.26 36.21 12.60
CA GLY A 328 -12.46 36.29 11.37
C GLY A 328 -12.59 35.08 10.44
N GLY A 329 -13.51 34.15 10.71
CA GLY A 329 -13.90 33.08 9.79
C GLY A 329 -15.05 33.52 8.87
N THR A 330 -15.29 32.75 7.81
CA THR A 330 -16.43 32.89 6.89
C THR A 330 -17.33 31.67 7.00
#